data_AF-A0A7Y1XXM4-F1
#
_entry.id   AF-A0A7Y1XXM4-F1
#
_cell.length_a   1.000
_cell.length_b   1.000
_cell.length_c   1.000
_cell.angle_alpha   90.00
_cell.angle_beta   90.00
_cell.angle_gamma   90.00
#
_symmetry.space_group_name_H-M   'P 1'
#
loop_
_entity.id
_entity.type
_entity.pdbx_description
1 polymer ?
#
loop_
_entity_poly.entity_id
_entity_poly.type
_entity_poly.pdbx_seq_one_letter_code
_entity_poly.pdbx_strand_id
1 'polypeptide(L)'
;MEGDRSVREAIQASADIRSIYHLADWDTQDTDIQSIEGVQVHVVSVKDLERMSSQRSPNQVIAVLRRPEPREQDFSLKGRWTLYLDRVRDPGNLGTILRIADWYGLDSICCSPDTVDEYNQKVIQASMGALFRVAVIRMEAEDLIQAAKRDDIPLAVTLMEGESIHSSRAGRSGILIVGNEGQGVRESLMESADRQVTIPGSGRAESLNVAIAAGICMDWIYRSSGE
;
A
#
# COMPACT_ATOMS: atom_id res chain seq x y z
N MET A 1 1.38 -16.62 -0.53
CA MET A 1 2.60 -15.79 -0.45
C MET A 1 3.79 -16.68 -0.75
N GLU A 2 4.67 -16.25 -1.66
CA GLU A 2 5.80 -17.08 -2.10
C GLU A 2 7.14 -16.36 -1.91
N GLY A 3 8.18 -17.12 -1.55
CA GLY A 3 9.54 -16.61 -1.38
C GLY A 3 10.01 -16.52 0.07
N ASP A 4 11.28 -16.86 0.30
CA ASP A 4 11.91 -16.86 1.63
C ASP A 4 11.68 -15.56 2.40
N ARG A 5 12.04 -14.42 1.79
CA ARG A 5 11.87 -13.10 2.41
C ARG A 5 10.41 -12.81 2.78
N SER A 6 9.48 -12.96 1.83
CA SER A 6 8.06 -12.65 2.06
C SER A 6 7.48 -13.51 3.19
N VAL A 7 7.82 -14.81 3.22
CA VAL A 7 7.34 -15.73 4.26
C VAL A 7 7.94 -15.37 5.61
N ARG A 8 9.22 -15.00 5.69
CA ARG A 8 9.83 -14.49 6.93
C ARG A 8 9.17 -13.21 7.43
N GLU A 9 8.88 -12.27 6.54
CA GLU A 9 8.17 -11.03 6.87
C GLU A 9 6.77 -11.33 7.44
N ALA A 10 6.06 -12.30 6.87
CA ALA A 10 4.76 -12.75 7.40
C ALA A 10 4.87 -13.33 8.81
N ILE A 11 5.89 -14.15 9.06
CA ILE A 11 6.15 -14.75 10.38
C ILE A 11 6.48 -13.64 11.40
N GLN A 12 7.38 -12.73 11.04
CA GLN A 12 7.77 -11.60 11.90
C GLN A 12 6.61 -10.65 12.21
N ALA A 13 5.69 -10.48 11.26
CA ALA A 13 4.48 -9.69 11.46
C ALA A 13 3.37 -10.43 12.22
N SER A 14 3.61 -11.68 12.66
CA SER A 14 2.61 -12.53 13.31
C SER A 14 1.31 -12.64 12.49
N ALA A 15 1.44 -12.74 11.17
CA ALA A 15 0.29 -12.90 10.29
C ALA A 15 -0.41 -14.25 10.54
N ASP A 16 -1.71 -14.32 10.22
CA ASP A 16 -2.50 -15.56 10.34
C ASP A 16 -2.08 -16.57 9.25
N ILE A 17 -1.01 -17.32 9.53
CA ILE A 17 -0.44 -18.33 8.63
C ILE A 17 -1.10 -19.68 8.92
N ARG A 18 -1.81 -20.21 7.92
CA ARG A 18 -2.48 -21.51 7.98
C ARG A 18 -1.53 -22.66 7.69
N SER A 19 -0.72 -22.54 6.64
CA SER A 19 0.22 -23.58 6.26
C SER A 19 1.46 -23.04 5.56
N ILE A 20 2.58 -23.75 5.74
CA ILE A 20 3.88 -23.49 5.12
C ILE A 20 4.32 -24.75 4.38
N TYR A 21 4.63 -24.62 3.10
CA TYR A 21 5.19 -25.67 2.25
C TYR A 21 6.60 -25.25 1.85
N HIS A 22 7.60 -26.06 2.18
CA HIS A 22 8.99 -25.73 1.92
C HIS A 22 9.80 -26.93 1.44
N LEU A 23 10.92 -26.65 0.76
CA LEU A 23 11.91 -27.67 0.43
C LEU A 23 12.69 -28.09 1.68
N ALA A 24 13.25 -29.31 1.66
CA ALA A 24 13.98 -29.85 2.80
C ALA A 24 15.25 -29.05 3.17
N ASP A 25 15.79 -28.30 2.21
CA ASP A 25 16.98 -27.45 2.37
C ASP A 25 16.66 -25.98 2.67
N TRP A 26 15.39 -25.62 2.84
CA TRP A 26 15.01 -24.28 3.29
C TRP A 26 15.42 -24.07 4.74
N ASP A 27 16.22 -23.02 4.98
CA ASP A 27 16.73 -22.72 6.32
C ASP A 27 15.61 -22.24 7.26
N THR A 28 15.33 -23.04 8.27
CA THR A 28 14.31 -22.76 9.30
C THR A 28 14.91 -22.32 10.63
N GLN A 29 16.24 -22.20 10.75
CA GLN A 29 16.87 -21.89 12.05
C GLN A 29 16.48 -20.51 12.57
N ASP A 30 16.35 -19.54 11.66
CA ASP A 30 15.94 -18.16 11.98
C ASP A 30 14.43 -17.93 11.81
N THR A 31 13.64 -18.99 11.74
CA THR A 31 12.18 -18.89 11.64
C THR A 31 11.53 -19.49 12.87
N ASP A 32 10.83 -18.68 13.64
CA ASP A 32 10.09 -19.14 14.83
C ASP A 32 8.77 -19.81 14.42
N ILE A 33 8.82 -20.73 13.46
CA ILE A 33 7.62 -21.38 12.90
C ILE A 33 6.94 -22.24 13.97
N GLN A 34 7.70 -22.83 14.87
CA GLN A 34 7.18 -23.71 15.92
C GLN A 34 6.33 -22.96 16.95
N SER A 35 6.50 -21.64 17.09
CA SER A 35 5.67 -20.83 17.99
C SER A 35 4.33 -20.41 17.37
N ILE A 36 4.15 -20.59 16.06
CA ILE A 36 2.91 -20.23 15.36
C ILE A 36 1.83 -21.29 15.67
N GLU A 37 0.89 -20.95 16.54
CA GLU A 37 -0.18 -21.85 16.96
C GLU A 37 -1.04 -22.30 15.77
N GLY A 38 -1.21 -23.62 15.61
CA GLY A 38 -2.08 -24.21 14.59
C GLY A 38 -1.53 -24.20 13.15
N VAL A 39 -0.30 -23.75 12.92
CA VAL A 39 0.31 -23.80 11.58
C VAL A 39 0.58 -25.23 11.13
N GLN A 40 0.28 -25.54 9.87
CA GLN A 40 0.65 -26.82 9.24
C GLN A 40 1.94 -26.66 8.44
N VAL A 41 3.00 -27.37 8.83
CA VAL A 41 4.30 -27.31 8.14
C VAL A 41 4.52 -28.57 7.33
N HIS A 42 4.83 -28.42 6.05
CA HIS A 42 5.01 -29.52 5.12
C HIS A 42 6.33 -29.38 4.35
N VAL A 43 7.17 -30.42 4.44
CA VAL A 43 8.30 -30.58 3.52
C VAL A 43 7.76 -31.17 2.21
N VAL A 44 8.01 -30.49 1.08
CA VAL A 44 7.53 -30.90 -0.25
C VAL A 44 8.68 -31.12 -1.22
N SER A 45 8.41 -31.85 -2.30
CA SER A 45 9.37 -32.03 -3.39
C SER A 45 9.48 -30.76 -4.25
N VAL A 46 10.60 -30.58 -4.95
CA VAL A 46 10.77 -29.50 -5.94
C VAL A 46 9.63 -29.49 -6.96
N LYS A 47 9.23 -30.67 -7.43
CA LYS A 47 8.15 -30.84 -8.41
C LYS A 47 6.79 -30.40 -7.88
N ASP A 48 6.50 -30.65 -6.60
CA ASP A 48 5.24 -30.21 -5.99
C ASP A 48 5.24 -28.71 -5.73
N LEU A 49 6.37 -28.15 -5.31
CA LEU A 49 6.53 -26.71 -5.16
C LEU A 49 6.38 -25.96 -6.49
N GLU A 50 6.97 -26.48 -7.57
CA GLU A 50 6.80 -25.97 -8.95
C GLU A 50 5.35 -25.96 -9.41
N ARG A 51 4.55 -26.95 -9.00
CA ARG A 51 3.11 -27.01 -9.31
C ARG A 51 2.29 -26.00 -8.52
N MET A 52 2.74 -25.63 -7.32
CA MET A 52 2.05 -24.70 -6.43
C MET A 52 2.42 -23.24 -6.70
N SER A 53 3.63 -22.99 -7.18
CA SER A 53 4.20 -21.66 -7.41
C SER A 53 3.62 -20.97 -8.65
N SER A 54 3.37 -19.67 -8.53
CA SER A 54 3.04 -18.79 -9.66
C SER A 54 4.28 -18.19 -10.34
N GLN A 55 5.47 -18.35 -9.75
CA GLN A 55 6.74 -17.87 -10.29
C GLN A 55 7.33 -18.82 -11.34
N ARG A 56 8.03 -18.25 -12.34
CA ARG A 56 8.79 -19.02 -13.35
C ARG A 56 9.93 -19.83 -12.75
N SER A 57 10.51 -19.35 -11.64
CA SER A 57 11.54 -20.03 -10.87
C SER A 57 11.11 -19.97 -9.42
N PRO A 58 10.39 -21.02 -8.93
CA PRO A 58 9.93 -21.08 -7.56
C PRO A 58 11.11 -20.93 -6.60
N ASN A 59 10.88 -20.22 -5.50
CA ASN A 59 11.84 -20.16 -4.40
C ASN A 59 11.77 -21.45 -3.57
N GLN A 60 12.23 -21.46 -2.32
CA GLN A 60 12.27 -22.64 -1.46
C GLN A 60 11.02 -22.81 -0.57
N VAL A 61 10.12 -21.82 -0.53
CA VAL A 61 8.98 -21.80 0.41
C VAL A 61 7.76 -21.05 -0.12
N ILE A 62 6.58 -21.55 0.24
CA ILE A 62 5.25 -20.97 0.00
C ILE A 62 4.46 -21.01 1.31
N ALA A 63 3.79 -19.92 1.66
CA ALA A 63 2.87 -19.86 2.80
C ALA A 63 1.44 -19.49 2.34
N VAL A 64 0.47 -20.15 2.97
CA VAL A 64 -0.97 -19.86 2.85
C VAL A 64 -1.38 -19.08 4.10
N LEU A 65 -1.86 -17.86 3.90
CA LEU A 65 -2.30 -16.96 4.95
C LEU A 65 -3.81 -16.76 4.86
N ARG A 66 -4.46 -16.50 6.00
CA ARG A 66 -5.82 -15.95 6.01
C ARG A 66 -5.75 -14.47 5.66
N ARG A 67 -6.68 -14.02 4.81
CA ARG A 67 -6.84 -12.59 4.53
C ARG A 67 -7.39 -11.92 5.80
N PRO A 68 -6.78 -10.81 6.27
CA PRO A 68 -7.38 -9.99 7.31
C PRO A 68 -8.82 -9.61 6.94
N GLU A 69 -9.74 -9.68 7.90
CA GLU A 69 -11.06 -9.09 7.70
C GLU A 69 -10.96 -7.57 7.82
N PRO A 70 -11.66 -6.80 6.95
CA PRO A 70 -11.71 -5.35 7.08
C PRO A 70 -12.24 -4.95 8.45
N ARG A 71 -11.47 -4.18 9.22
CA ARG A 71 -11.93 -3.65 10.51
C ARG A 71 -12.74 -2.39 10.27
N GLU A 72 -14.06 -2.52 10.13
CA GLU A 72 -14.98 -1.38 9.93
C GLU A 72 -14.87 -0.31 11.03
N GLN A 73 -14.45 -0.69 12.24
CA GLN A 73 -14.44 0.17 13.42
C GLN A 73 -13.16 1.03 13.58
N ASP A 74 -12.10 0.75 12.82
CA ASP A 74 -10.78 1.35 13.06
C ASP A 74 -10.45 2.51 12.09
N PHE A 75 -11.31 2.79 11.11
CA PHE A 75 -10.98 3.78 10.09
C PHE A 75 -11.66 5.14 10.31
N SER A 76 -11.02 5.98 11.12
CA SER A 76 -11.35 7.40 11.19
C SER A 76 -10.50 8.21 10.22
N LEU A 77 -11.12 9.08 9.42
CA LEU A 77 -10.42 10.06 8.60
C LEU A 77 -10.04 11.33 9.39
N LYS A 78 -10.52 11.46 10.64
CA LYS A 78 -10.39 12.71 11.42
C LYS A 78 -9.00 12.88 12.01
N GLY A 79 -8.52 14.13 11.99
CA GLY A 79 -7.35 14.56 12.75
C GLY A 79 -6.01 13.97 12.27
N ARG A 80 -5.98 13.31 11.12
CA ARG A 80 -4.78 12.74 10.50
C ARG A 80 -4.78 12.93 8.99
N TRP A 81 -3.67 12.58 8.37
CA TRP A 81 -3.59 12.49 6.92
C TRP A 81 -3.93 11.09 6.43
N THR A 82 -4.70 11.03 5.35
CA THR A 82 -5.01 9.78 4.63
C THR A 82 -4.56 9.93 3.18
N LEU A 83 -3.80 8.94 2.69
CA LEU A 83 -3.51 8.81 1.28
C LEU A 83 -4.63 8.03 0.59
N TYR A 84 -5.24 8.61 -0.44
CA TYR A 84 -6.21 7.94 -1.31
C TYR A 84 -5.62 7.74 -2.71
N LEU A 85 -5.54 6.48 -3.16
CA LEU A 85 -5.04 6.10 -4.47
C LEU A 85 -6.20 5.84 -5.44
N ASP A 86 -6.36 6.72 -6.43
CA ASP A 86 -7.37 6.59 -7.49
C ASP A 86 -6.81 5.80 -8.67
N ARG A 87 -7.29 4.56 -8.83
CA ARG A 87 -7.02 3.67 -9.97
C ARG A 87 -5.53 3.41 -10.22
N VAL A 88 -4.71 3.22 -9.19
CA VAL A 88 -3.30 2.82 -9.38
C VAL A 88 -3.26 1.36 -9.84
N ARG A 89 -2.76 1.11 -11.05
CA ARG A 89 -2.87 -0.22 -11.69
C ARG A 89 -1.59 -1.03 -11.66
N ASP A 90 -0.44 -0.38 -11.55
CA ASP A 90 0.83 -1.10 -11.50
C ASP A 90 1.08 -1.67 -10.09
N PRO A 91 1.27 -2.99 -9.93
CA PRO A 91 1.51 -3.60 -8.62
C PRO A 91 2.86 -3.20 -8.01
N GLY A 92 3.86 -2.87 -8.82
CA GLY A 92 5.15 -2.37 -8.32
C GLY A 92 4.99 -0.99 -7.68
N ASN A 93 4.20 -0.12 -8.29
CA ASN A 93 3.86 1.19 -7.75
C ASN A 93 3.08 1.08 -6.45
N LEU A 94 2.01 0.26 -6.38
CA LEU A 94 1.27 0.08 -5.13
C LEU A 94 2.17 -0.44 -4.01
N GLY A 95 2.99 -1.47 -4.25
CA GLY A 95 3.90 -1.98 -3.24
C GLY A 95 4.93 -0.94 -2.78
N THR A 96 5.46 -0.15 -3.72
CA THR A 96 6.37 0.96 -3.38
C THR A 96 5.67 2.02 -2.54
N ILE A 97 4.43 2.38 -2.86
CA ILE A 97 3.64 3.35 -2.10
C ILE A 97 3.37 2.83 -0.68
N LEU A 98 3.00 1.56 -0.52
CA LEU A 98 2.82 0.95 0.81
C LEU A 98 4.09 1.04 1.65
N ARG A 99 5.24 0.76 1.05
CA ARG A 99 6.53 0.87 1.73
C ARG A 99 6.85 2.31 2.15
N ILE A 100 6.51 3.29 1.32
CA ILE A 100 6.71 4.70 1.67
C ILE A 100 5.71 5.15 2.74
N ALA A 101 4.45 4.69 2.68
CA ALA A 101 3.44 4.95 3.70
C ALA A 101 3.90 4.43 5.07
N ASP A 102 4.38 3.19 5.12
CA ASP A 102 4.99 2.58 6.32
C ASP A 102 6.17 3.40 6.84
N TRP A 103 7.05 3.87 5.95
CA TRP A 103 8.19 4.71 6.30
C TRP A 103 7.78 6.04 6.97
N TYR A 104 6.70 6.67 6.48
CA TYR A 104 6.16 7.90 7.07
C TYR A 104 5.15 7.64 8.20
N GLY A 105 5.01 6.40 8.67
CA GLY A 105 4.16 6.05 9.81
C GLY A 105 2.66 6.08 9.54
N LEU A 106 2.24 5.99 8.28
CA LEU A 106 0.82 5.79 7.96
C LEU A 106 0.43 4.34 8.27
N ASP A 107 -0.52 4.16 9.18
CA ASP A 107 -1.09 2.85 9.52
C ASP A 107 -2.09 2.32 8.48
N SER A 108 -2.53 3.19 7.56
CA SER A 108 -3.54 2.88 6.57
C SER A 108 -3.49 3.80 5.36
N ILE A 109 -3.92 3.27 4.21
CA ILE A 109 -4.20 4.02 2.99
C ILE A 109 -5.57 3.62 2.46
N CYS A 110 -6.21 4.53 1.73
CA CYS A 110 -7.39 4.22 0.94
C CYS A 110 -7.04 3.97 -0.52
N CYS A 111 -7.75 3.05 -1.13
CA CYS A 111 -7.62 2.73 -2.54
C CYS A 111 -9.02 2.66 -3.15
N SER A 112 -9.18 3.24 -4.34
CA SER A 112 -10.37 2.96 -5.14
C SER A 112 -10.50 1.46 -5.41
N PRO A 113 -11.70 0.92 -5.63
CA PRO A 113 -11.89 -0.51 -5.94
C PRO A 113 -11.12 -0.96 -7.20
N ASP A 114 -10.92 -0.04 -8.14
CA ASP A 114 -10.20 -0.27 -9.40
C ASP A 114 -8.65 -0.26 -9.26
N THR A 115 -8.12 0.03 -8.07
CA THR A 115 -6.67 -0.07 -7.78
C THR A 115 -6.27 -1.54 -7.71
N VAL A 116 -5.07 -1.90 -8.15
CA VAL A 116 -4.56 -3.28 -8.15
C VAL A 116 -4.67 -3.96 -6.77
N ASP A 117 -4.99 -5.25 -6.74
CA ASP A 117 -5.15 -6.04 -5.52
C ASP A 117 -3.84 -6.06 -4.70
N GLU A 118 -3.93 -5.73 -3.41
CA GLU A 118 -2.78 -5.61 -2.50
C GLU A 118 -2.12 -6.96 -2.17
N TYR A 119 -2.85 -8.07 -2.35
CA TYR A 119 -2.34 -9.43 -2.22
C TYR A 119 -1.79 -10.01 -3.53
N ASN A 120 -1.73 -9.20 -4.59
CA ASN A 120 -0.97 -9.55 -5.79
C ASN A 120 0.49 -9.83 -5.41
N GLN A 121 1.05 -10.93 -5.92
CA GLN A 121 2.41 -11.36 -5.59
C GLN A 121 3.48 -10.28 -5.85
N LYS A 122 3.30 -9.44 -6.87
CA LYS A 122 4.22 -8.32 -7.15
C LYS A 122 4.08 -7.19 -6.13
N VAL A 123 2.88 -6.91 -5.63
CA VAL A 123 2.66 -5.92 -4.57
C VAL A 123 3.31 -6.39 -3.29
N ILE A 124 3.07 -7.65 -2.90
CA ILE A 124 3.70 -8.29 -1.73
C ILE A 124 5.21 -8.11 -1.79
N GLN A 125 5.84 -8.51 -2.90
CA GLN A 125 7.29 -8.42 -3.09
C GLN A 125 7.81 -6.98 -3.05
N ALA A 126 7.12 -6.05 -3.70
CA ALA A 126 7.53 -4.65 -3.74
C ALA A 126 7.33 -3.93 -2.39
N SER A 127 6.36 -4.37 -1.58
CA SER A 127 6.03 -3.77 -0.28
C SER A 127 7.07 -4.04 0.80
N MET A 128 7.88 -5.11 0.67
CA MET A 128 8.92 -5.47 1.65
C MET A 128 8.36 -5.52 3.09
N GLY A 129 7.27 -6.28 3.26
CA GLY A 129 6.57 -6.47 4.53
C GLY A 129 5.64 -5.32 4.96
N ALA A 130 5.65 -4.18 4.28
CA ALA A 130 4.79 -3.04 4.62
C ALA A 130 3.29 -3.37 4.55
N LEU A 131 2.90 -4.34 3.72
CA LEU A 131 1.52 -4.84 3.61
C LEU A 131 0.95 -5.34 4.95
N PHE A 132 1.79 -5.76 5.90
CA PHE A 132 1.34 -6.21 7.22
C PHE A 132 1.18 -5.07 8.24
N ARG A 133 1.72 -3.88 7.95
CA ARG A 133 1.73 -2.73 8.86
C ARG A 133 0.80 -1.61 8.39
N VAL A 134 0.58 -1.52 7.07
CA VAL A 134 -0.28 -0.52 6.44
C VAL A 134 -1.53 -1.19 5.92
N ALA A 135 -2.67 -0.89 6.53
CA ALA A 135 -3.97 -1.40 6.10
C ALA A 135 -4.38 -0.76 4.76
N VAL A 136 -4.82 -1.57 3.80
CA VAL A 136 -5.40 -1.11 2.54
C VAL A 136 -6.91 -1.13 2.66
N ILE A 137 -7.53 0.04 2.53
CA ILE A 137 -8.97 0.20 2.69
C ILE A 137 -9.58 0.51 1.33
N ARG A 138 -10.51 -0.34 0.90
CA ARG A 138 -11.25 -0.15 -0.35
C ARG A 138 -12.42 0.78 -0.11
N MET A 139 -12.45 1.90 -0.81
CA MET A 139 -13.48 2.92 -0.67
C MET A 139 -13.78 3.55 -2.03
N GLU A 140 -15.05 3.68 -2.38
CA GLU A 140 -15.47 4.39 -3.59
C GLU A 140 -15.16 5.88 -3.49
N ALA A 141 -14.95 6.53 -4.64
CA ALA A 141 -14.66 7.95 -4.69
C ALA A 141 -15.82 8.77 -4.09
N GLU A 142 -17.06 8.39 -4.39
CA GLU A 142 -18.26 9.03 -3.89
C GLU A 142 -18.37 8.89 -2.37
N ASP A 143 -18.10 7.72 -1.81
CA ASP A 143 -18.12 7.47 -0.36
C ASP A 143 -17.05 8.30 0.36
N LEU A 144 -15.84 8.39 -0.22
CA LEU A 144 -14.75 9.22 0.28
C LEU A 144 -15.17 10.69 0.33
N ILE A 145 -15.74 11.21 -0.76
CA ILE A 145 -16.20 12.61 -0.86
C ILE A 145 -17.30 12.88 0.18
N GLN A 146 -18.28 11.97 0.31
CA GLN A 146 -19.34 12.14 1.31
C GLN A 146 -18.81 12.09 2.73
N ALA A 147 -17.89 11.18 3.04
CA ALA A 147 -17.26 11.09 4.35
C ALA A 147 -16.46 12.36 4.68
N ALA A 148 -15.65 12.84 3.72
CA ALA A 148 -14.88 14.07 3.87
C ALA A 148 -15.78 15.28 4.14
N LYS A 149 -16.85 15.44 3.35
CA LYS A 149 -17.82 16.52 3.52
C LYS A 149 -18.57 16.46 4.86
N ARG A 150 -19.01 15.26 5.26
CA ARG A 150 -19.73 15.06 6.52
C ARG A 150 -18.87 15.44 7.72
N ASP A 151 -17.57 15.13 7.66
CA ASP A 151 -16.64 15.27 8.77
C ASP A 151 -15.75 16.51 8.68
N ASP A 152 -16.02 17.40 7.71
CA ASP A 152 -15.28 18.65 7.43
C ASP A 152 -13.76 18.41 7.25
N ILE A 153 -13.42 17.40 6.45
CA ILE A 153 -12.05 16.98 6.19
C ILE A 153 -11.60 17.51 4.82
N PRO A 154 -10.51 18.28 4.74
CA PRO A 154 -10.08 18.87 3.48
C PRO A 154 -9.55 17.82 2.50
N LEU A 155 -9.95 17.94 1.24
CA LEU A 155 -9.48 17.15 0.10
C LEU A 155 -8.40 17.91 -0.68
N ALA A 156 -7.24 17.27 -0.86
CA ALA A 156 -6.17 17.77 -1.71
C ALA A 156 -5.92 16.79 -2.87
N VAL A 157 -6.01 17.25 -4.12
CA VAL A 157 -5.73 16.44 -5.32
C VAL A 157 -4.38 16.81 -5.91
N THR A 158 -3.60 15.80 -6.33
CA THR A 158 -2.34 16.03 -7.04
C THR A 158 -2.59 16.19 -8.54
N LEU A 159 -2.20 17.33 -9.10
CA LEU A 159 -2.34 17.68 -10.52
C LEU A 159 -1.02 18.25 -11.07
N MET A 160 -0.94 18.38 -12.39
CA MET A 160 0.22 19.02 -13.05
C MET A 160 0.26 20.52 -12.78
N GLU A 161 -0.91 21.16 -12.67
CA GLU A 161 -1.07 22.56 -12.32
C GLU A 161 -1.76 22.68 -10.96
N GLY A 162 -1.32 23.64 -10.14
CA GLY A 162 -1.86 23.83 -8.80
C GLY A 162 -0.91 24.61 -7.90
N GLU A 163 -1.21 24.62 -6.62
CA GLU A 163 -0.33 25.19 -5.60
C GLU A 163 0.92 24.29 -5.44
N SER A 164 2.11 24.88 -5.54
CA SER A 164 3.36 24.14 -5.35
C SER A 164 3.47 23.63 -3.91
N ILE A 165 3.71 22.32 -3.75
CA ILE A 165 3.93 21.71 -2.43
C ILE A 165 5.24 22.17 -1.78
N HIS A 166 6.20 22.69 -2.54
CA HIS A 166 7.49 23.15 -1.99
C HIS A 166 7.36 24.51 -1.29
N SER A 167 6.40 25.33 -1.70
CA SER A 167 6.14 26.65 -1.11
C SER A 167 4.94 26.68 -0.17
N SER A 168 4.15 25.61 -0.11
CA SER A 168 2.95 25.52 0.71
C SER A 168 3.11 24.55 1.88
N ARG A 169 2.26 24.70 2.88
CA ARG A 169 2.12 23.72 3.97
C ARG A 169 0.89 22.84 3.72
N ALA A 170 0.99 21.57 4.05
CA ALA A 170 -0.13 20.64 3.94
C ALA A 170 -1.25 20.99 4.92
N GLY A 171 -0.89 21.42 6.12
CA GLY A 171 -1.82 21.53 7.25
C GLY A 171 -1.74 20.29 8.13
N ARG A 172 -2.65 20.18 9.10
CA ARG A 172 -2.58 19.15 10.16
C ARG A 172 -3.21 17.81 9.78
N SER A 173 -4.20 17.83 8.89
CA SER A 173 -4.97 16.65 8.52
C SER A 173 -5.68 16.90 7.20
N GLY A 174 -6.08 15.83 6.53
CA GLY A 174 -6.76 15.88 5.25
C GLY A 174 -6.65 14.58 4.49
N ILE A 175 -7.24 14.55 3.31
CA ILE A 175 -7.12 13.42 2.39
C ILE A 175 -6.32 13.89 1.19
N LEU A 176 -5.18 13.26 0.96
CA LEU A 176 -4.36 13.48 -0.23
C LEU A 176 -4.72 12.44 -1.28
N ILE A 177 -5.17 12.89 -2.43
CA ILE A 177 -5.60 12.05 -3.55
C ILE A 177 -4.50 12.03 -4.61
N VAL A 178 -4.02 10.83 -4.93
CA VAL A 178 -3.03 10.58 -5.98
C VAL A 178 -3.65 9.70 -7.06
N GLY A 179 -3.54 10.15 -8.31
CA GLY A 179 -4.23 9.54 -9.46
C GLY A 179 -3.42 8.49 -10.21
N ASN A 180 -4.07 7.92 -11.23
CA ASN A 180 -3.49 6.95 -12.15
C ASN A 180 -2.37 7.58 -13.00
N GLU A 181 -1.35 6.77 -13.35
CA GLU A 181 -0.17 7.18 -14.12
C GLU A 181 -0.48 7.79 -15.50
N GLY A 182 -1.59 7.39 -16.14
CA GLY A 182 -1.97 7.86 -17.48
C GLY A 182 -3.26 8.67 -17.50
N GLN A 183 -4.24 8.34 -16.64
CA GLN A 183 -5.54 9.02 -16.63
C GLN A 183 -5.64 10.12 -15.56
N GLY A 184 -4.66 10.24 -14.67
CA GLY A 184 -4.73 11.15 -13.54
C GLY A 184 -5.86 10.79 -12.56
N VAL A 185 -6.35 11.82 -11.86
CA VAL A 185 -7.44 11.72 -10.87
C VAL A 185 -8.80 11.82 -11.57
N ARG A 186 -9.83 11.08 -11.11
CA ARG A 186 -11.21 11.21 -11.61
C ARG A 186 -11.73 12.63 -11.47
N GLU A 187 -12.57 13.05 -12.42
CA GLU A 187 -13.21 14.36 -12.43
C GLU A 187 -14.02 14.64 -11.16
N SER A 188 -14.80 13.68 -10.67
CA SER A 188 -15.58 13.83 -9.43
C SER A 188 -14.73 14.18 -8.20
N LEU A 189 -13.53 13.62 -8.10
CA LEU A 189 -12.57 13.93 -7.03
C LEU A 189 -11.93 15.30 -7.24
N MET A 190 -11.63 15.69 -8.49
CA MET A 190 -11.08 17.02 -8.82
C MET A 190 -12.09 18.14 -8.54
N GLU A 191 -13.36 17.95 -8.90
CA GLU A 191 -14.44 18.91 -8.68
C GLU A 191 -14.76 19.09 -7.18
N SER A 192 -14.54 18.04 -6.38
CA SER A 192 -14.78 18.06 -4.94
C SER A 192 -13.56 18.53 -4.12
N ALA A 193 -12.42 18.80 -4.76
CA ALA A 193 -11.18 19.11 -4.07
C ALA A 193 -11.18 20.54 -3.50
N ASP A 194 -10.79 20.68 -2.24
CA ASP A 194 -10.54 21.99 -1.61
C ASP A 194 -9.21 22.59 -2.08
N ARG A 195 -8.23 21.72 -2.41
CA ARG A 195 -6.91 22.13 -2.86
C ARG A 195 -6.45 21.30 -4.05
N GLN A 196 -5.89 22.00 -5.02
CA GLN A 196 -5.14 21.40 -6.13
C GLN A 196 -3.67 21.67 -5.88
N VAL A 197 -2.87 20.62 -5.74
CA VAL A 197 -1.44 20.72 -5.45
C VAL A 197 -0.59 20.10 -6.56
N THR A 198 0.59 20.65 -6.76
CA THR A 198 1.53 20.19 -7.79
C THR A 198 2.94 20.00 -7.23
N ILE A 199 3.66 19.02 -7.80
CA ILE A 199 5.09 18.85 -7.61
C ILE A 199 5.77 19.61 -8.75
N PRO A 200 6.36 20.79 -8.50
CA PRO A 200 6.96 21.57 -9.57
C PRO A 200 8.17 20.84 -10.15
N GLY A 201 8.30 20.88 -11.47
CA GLY A 201 9.44 20.36 -12.22
C GLY A 201 9.92 21.36 -13.27
N SER A 202 11.18 21.25 -13.67
CA SER A 202 11.79 22.07 -14.73
C SER A 202 12.33 21.25 -15.90
N GLY A 203 12.00 19.95 -15.93
CA GLY A 203 12.46 18.99 -16.93
C GLY A 203 11.54 18.91 -18.14
N ARG A 204 11.80 17.91 -19.00
CA ARG A 204 10.98 17.59 -20.18
C ARG A 204 10.05 16.38 -19.99
N ALA A 205 10.09 15.75 -18.83
CA ALA A 205 9.21 14.63 -18.53
C ALA A 205 7.77 15.16 -18.38
N GLU A 206 6.80 14.41 -18.92
CA GLU A 206 5.38 14.79 -18.85
C GLU A 206 4.82 14.64 -17.43
N SER A 207 5.26 13.63 -16.70
CA SER A 207 4.85 13.38 -15.32
C SER A 207 5.90 12.56 -14.56
N LEU A 208 5.75 12.48 -13.24
CA LEU A 208 6.51 11.56 -12.40
C LEU A 208 5.81 10.20 -12.32
N ASN A 209 6.58 9.15 -12.04
CA ASN A 209 6.01 7.88 -11.61
C ASN A 209 5.14 8.09 -10.36
N VAL A 210 3.96 7.47 -10.31
CA VAL A 210 2.97 7.72 -9.24
C VAL A 210 3.50 7.40 -7.83
N ALA A 211 4.34 6.37 -7.68
CA ALA A 211 4.92 6.05 -6.38
C ALA A 211 5.92 7.11 -5.92
N ILE A 212 6.68 7.69 -6.86
CA ILE A 212 7.58 8.82 -6.59
C ILE A 212 6.76 10.05 -6.22
N ALA A 213 5.71 10.37 -6.97
CA ALA A 213 4.84 11.50 -6.67
C ALA A 213 4.20 11.36 -5.27
N ALA A 214 3.63 10.20 -4.96
CA ALA A 214 3.08 9.89 -3.65
C ALA A 214 4.13 10.06 -2.54
N GLY A 215 5.37 9.61 -2.76
CA GLY A 215 6.44 9.78 -1.78
C GLY A 215 6.83 11.23 -1.51
N ILE A 216 6.92 12.07 -2.55
CA ILE A 216 7.20 13.50 -2.38
C ILE A 216 6.02 14.19 -1.67
N CYS A 217 4.78 13.82 -1.99
CA CYS A 217 3.62 14.38 -1.31
C CYS A 217 3.49 13.91 0.15
N MET A 218 3.86 12.67 0.46
CA MET A 218 3.93 12.19 1.85
C MET A 218 5.03 12.90 2.65
N ASP A 219 6.21 13.18 2.06
CA ASP A 219 7.23 14.04 2.67
C ASP A 219 6.67 15.44 2.98
N TRP A 220 5.92 16.01 2.03
CA TRP A 220 5.27 17.31 2.21
C TRP A 220 4.26 17.34 3.37
N ILE A 221 3.50 16.27 3.52
CA ILE A 221 2.60 16.06 4.66
C ILE A 221 3.42 15.96 5.96
N TYR A 222 4.40 15.07 5.99
CA TYR A 222 5.21 14.76 7.17
C TYR A 222 5.89 16.01 7.74
N ARG A 223 6.57 16.80 6.89
CA ARG A 223 7.23 18.06 7.31
C ARG A 223 6.25 19.15 7.77
N SER A 224 4.96 19.04 7.42
CA SER A 224 3.93 19.99 7.85
C SER A 224 3.36 19.65 9.24
N SER A 225 3.55 18.41 9.71
CA SER A 225 3.08 17.91 10.99
C SER A 225 3.86 18.47 12.20
N GLY A 226 5.00 19.13 11.97
CA GLY A 226 5.78 19.81 13.00
C GLY A 226 6.77 18.91 13.76
N GLU A 227 7.08 17.73 13.23
CA GLU A 227 8.21 16.88 13.65
C GLU A 227 9.49 17.22 12.87
#